data_AF-E9G7R6-F1
#
_entry.id   AF-E9G7R6-F1
#
_cell.length_a   1.000
_cell.length_b   1.000
_cell.length_c   1.000
_cell.angle_alpha   90.00
_cell.angle_beta   90.00
_cell.angle_gamma   90.00
#
_symmetry.space_group_name_H-M   'P 1'
#
loop_
_entity.id
_entity.type
_entity.pdbx_description
1 polymer ?
#
loop_
_entity_poly.entity_id
_entity_poly.type
_entity_poly.pdbx_seq_one_letter_code
_entity_poly.pdbx_strand_id
1 'polypeptide(L)'
;MVTKFQKQMFVVLKKVSYLVRLMPKLSIGKKKQQLLWAARLRDNKPPEPVHHSKVTIILDSCLNRWISGMFYRFPKELYFFPENEIQDHYFGEDYQKYKEILEADYDISERINEVRYYTNPLYRWQLSKYFIHHAFIVFKTDKWWWSIEKNGEGVTIARAQRLENVRDKYQLDRNRIVSERTGIELIKTAPGSVNITVKELIDRLWKGKQMNLNYKEKNGKQFANFIYDKIFRFLD
;
A
#
# COMPACT_ATOMS: atom_id res chain seq x y z
N MET A 1 -8.04 13.46 28.76
CA MET A 1 -7.97 14.16 27.47
C MET A 1 -7.99 13.12 26.36
N VAL A 2 -9.11 12.98 25.62
CA VAL A 2 -9.26 11.92 24.61
C VAL A 2 -8.51 12.32 23.34
N THR A 3 -7.52 11.52 22.93
CA THR A 3 -6.67 11.84 21.77
C THR A 3 -7.49 11.82 20.48
N LYS A 4 -7.07 12.58 19.46
CA LYS A 4 -7.68 12.58 18.11
C LYS A 4 -7.83 11.16 17.54
N PHE A 5 -6.89 10.28 17.90
CA PHE A 5 -6.88 8.85 17.59
C PHE A 5 -8.03 8.07 18.25
N GLN A 6 -8.27 8.28 19.56
CA GLN A 6 -9.39 7.63 20.26
C GLN A 6 -10.74 8.04 19.66
N LYS A 7 -10.88 9.30 19.20
CA LYS A 7 -12.09 9.76 18.49
C LYS A 7 -12.30 9.04 17.16
N GLN A 8 -11.25 8.86 16.36
CA GLN A 8 -11.33 8.13 15.08
C GLN A 8 -11.64 6.65 15.27
N MET A 9 -11.02 6.00 16.25
CA MET A 9 -11.30 4.61 16.62
C MET A 9 -12.76 4.42 17.07
N PHE A 10 -13.30 5.35 17.85
CA PHE A 10 -14.71 5.35 18.24
C PHE A 10 -15.66 5.43 17.03
N VAL A 11 -15.32 6.21 16.00
CA VAL A 11 -16.12 6.31 14.78
C VAL A 11 -16.11 5.00 13.99
N VAL A 12 -14.94 4.36 13.86
CA VAL A 12 -14.81 3.05 13.19
C VAL A 12 -15.58 1.97 13.95
N LEU A 13 -15.43 1.90 15.28
CA LEU A 13 -16.14 0.94 16.12
C LEU A 13 -17.67 1.14 16.10
N LYS A 14 -18.15 2.39 16.08
CA LYS A 14 -19.58 2.69 15.91
C LYS A 14 -20.11 2.21 14.56
N LYS A 15 -19.34 2.38 13.47
CA LYS A 15 -19.73 1.93 12.13
C LYS A 15 -19.72 0.40 11.99
N VAL A 16 -18.73 -0.27 12.58
CA VAL A 16 -18.70 -1.75 12.64
C VAL A 16 -19.85 -2.29 13.47
N SER A 17 -20.14 -1.68 14.63
CA SER A 17 -21.30 -2.04 15.47
C SER A 17 -22.63 -1.85 14.73
N TYR A 18 -22.75 -0.78 13.93
CA TYR A 18 -23.92 -0.52 13.10
C TYR A 18 -24.09 -1.57 11.99
N LEU A 19 -23.01 -1.92 11.30
CA LEU A 19 -23.03 -2.98 10.27
C LEU A 19 -23.40 -4.35 10.84
N VAL A 20 -22.93 -4.67 12.06
CA VAL A 20 -23.30 -5.91 12.77
C VAL A 20 -24.78 -5.92 13.16
N ARG A 21 -25.36 -4.77 13.53
CA ARG A 21 -26.80 -4.65 13.82
C ARG A 21 -27.69 -4.83 12.59
N LEU A 22 -27.21 -4.45 11.41
CA LEU A 22 -27.92 -4.59 10.14
C LEU A 22 -27.89 -6.01 9.57
N MET A 23 -27.14 -6.95 10.16
CA MET A 23 -27.12 -8.35 9.72
C MET A 23 -28.30 -9.14 10.32
N PRO A 24 -29.30 -9.57 9.53
CA PRO A 24 -30.50 -10.23 10.06
C PRO A 24 -30.25 -11.67 10.55
N LYS A 25 -29.15 -12.30 10.11
CA LYS A 25 -28.94 -13.76 10.23
C LYS A 25 -28.14 -14.22 11.45
N LEU A 26 -27.88 -13.35 12.44
CA LEU A 26 -27.23 -13.77 13.69
C LEU A 26 -28.29 -14.23 14.69
N SER A 27 -28.18 -15.48 15.15
CA SER A 27 -29.02 -16.00 16.23
C SER A 27 -28.91 -15.12 17.48
N ILE A 28 -30.01 -15.01 18.23
CA ILE A 28 -30.15 -14.09 19.38
C ILE A 28 -29.01 -14.26 20.39
N GLY A 29 -28.51 -15.50 20.61
CA GLY A 29 -27.37 -15.78 21.47
C GLY A 29 -26.05 -15.13 21.00
N LYS A 30 -25.79 -15.08 19.69
CA LYS A 30 -24.57 -14.47 19.12
C LYS A 30 -24.62 -12.94 19.21
N LYS A 31 -25.80 -12.33 19.07
CA LYS A 31 -25.99 -10.88 19.26
C LYS A 31 -25.75 -10.46 20.72
N LYS A 32 -26.20 -11.26 21.69
CA LYS A 32 -26.00 -11.00 23.13
C LYS A 32 -24.53 -11.07 23.53
N GLN A 33 -23.78 -12.06 23.04
CA GLN A 33 -22.34 -12.19 23.31
C GLN A 33 -21.51 -11.05 22.71
N GLN A 34 -21.83 -10.60 21.49
CA GLN A 34 -21.12 -9.47 20.87
C GLN A 34 -21.38 -8.14 21.57
N LEU A 35 -22.60 -7.92 22.10
CA LEU A 35 -22.92 -6.73 22.90
C LEU A 35 -22.21 -6.73 24.25
N LEU A 36 -22.12 -7.89 24.91
CA LEU A 36 -21.35 -8.07 26.14
C LEU A 36 -19.85 -7.83 25.93
N TRP A 37 -19.31 -8.28 24.79
CA TRP A 37 -17.91 -8.05 24.42
C TRP A 37 -17.60 -6.57 24.14
N ALA A 38 -18.49 -5.88 23.42
CA ALA A 38 -18.38 -4.44 23.17
C ALA A 38 -18.53 -3.58 24.44
N ALA A 39 -19.30 -4.05 25.44
CA ALA A 39 -19.40 -3.41 26.75
C ALA A 39 -18.10 -3.57 27.55
N ARG A 40 -17.49 -4.77 27.59
CA ARG A 40 -16.23 -5.01 28.32
C ARG A 40 -15.04 -4.21 27.76
N LEU A 41 -14.97 -4.02 26.43
CA LEU A 41 -13.95 -3.18 25.80
C LEU A 41 -14.10 -1.69 26.15
N ARG A 42 -15.31 -1.23 26.48
CA ARG A 42 -15.55 0.13 26.97
C ARG A 42 -14.97 0.32 28.38
N ASP A 43 -14.91 -0.76 29.15
CA ASP A 43 -14.52 -0.76 30.58
C ASP A 43 -13.08 -1.25 30.82
N ASN A 44 -12.27 -1.41 29.76
CA ASN A 44 -10.89 -1.93 29.82
C ASN A 44 -10.73 -3.28 30.55
N LYS A 45 -11.75 -4.15 30.54
CA LYS A 45 -11.67 -5.49 31.13
C LYS A 45 -11.28 -6.53 30.08
N PRO A 46 -10.30 -7.41 30.36
CA PRO A 46 -9.94 -8.48 29.43
C PRO A 46 -11.11 -9.47 29.25
N PRO A 47 -11.31 -10.01 28.03
CA PRO A 47 -12.35 -11.00 27.78
C PRO A 47 -11.98 -12.36 28.39
N GLU A 48 -12.99 -13.08 28.90
CA GLU A 48 -12.84 -14.48 29.32
C GLU A 48 -12.73 -15.40 28.09
N PRO A 49 -12.03 -16.54 28.21
CA PRO A 49 -11.89 -17.50 27.11
C PRO A 49 -13.25 -18.12 26.77
N VAL A 50 -13.74 -17.85 25.57
CA VAL A 50 -14.96 -18.47 25.02
C VAL A 50 -14.58 -19.45 23.92
N HIS A 51 -15.16 -20.65 23.94
CA HIS A 51 -15.02 -21.65 22.88
C HIS A 51 -15.30 -21.01 21.50
N HIS A 52 -14.27 -20.98 20.65
CA HIS A 52 -14.23 -20.14 19.47
C HIS A 52 -15.18 -20.60 18.36
N SER A 53 -16.06 -19.69 17.93
CA SER A 53 -16.73 -19.79 16.63
C SER A 53 -15.83 -19.17 15.54
N LYS A 54 -15.88 -19.71 14.30
CA LYS A 54 -15.06 -19.27 13.14
C LYS A 54 -15.06 -17.75 12.89
N VAL A 55 -16.12 -17.03 13.28
CA VAL A 55 -16.24 -15.57 13.11
C VAL A 55 -15.35 -14.78 14.09
N THR A 56 -15.17 -15.28 15.32
CA THR A 56 -14.31 -14.65 16.33
C THR A 56 -12.84 -14.77 15.96
N ILE A 57 -12.43 -15.89 15.37
CA ILE A 57 -11.06 -16.15 14.91
C ILE A 57 -10.63 -15.15 13.83
N ILE A 58 -11.53 -14.80 12.90
CA ILE A 58 -11.24 -13.84 11.82
C ILE A 58 -11.04 -12.44 12.40
N LEU A 59 -11.90 -12.00 13.32
CA LEU A 59 -11.81 -10.67 13.93
C LEU A 59 -10.57 -10.53 14.83
N ASP A 60 -10.24 -11.55 15.63
CA ASP A 60 -9.02 -11.56 16.44
C ASP A 60 -7.74 -11.63 15.59
N SER A 61 -7.74 -12.38 14.48
CA SER A 61 -6.59 -12.41 13.56
C SER A 61 -6.38 -11.05 12.87
N CYS A 62 -7.46 -10.35 12.51
CA CYS A 62 -7.39 -9.01 11.94
C CYS A 62 -6.92 -7.99 12.98
N LEU A 63 -7.41 -8.07 14.22
CA LEU A 63 -7.07 -7.15 15.30
C LEU A 63 -5.63 -7.37 15.78
N ASN A 64 -5.20 -8.63 15.97
CA ASN A 64 -3.82 -8.96 16.34
C ASN A 64 -2.83 -8.58 15.22
N ARG A 65 -3.18 -8.77 13.94
CA ARG A 65 -2.37 -8.30 12.81
C ARG A 65 -2.35 -6.76 12.68
N TRP A 66 -3.35 -6.08 13.22
CA TRP A 66 -3.43 -4.61 13.29
C TRP A 66 -2.60 -4.05 14.44
N ILE A 67 -2.66 -4.67 15.62
CA ILE A 67 -1.88 -4.31 16.82
C ILE A 67 -0.39 -4.64 16.62
N SER A 68 -0.05 -5.80 16.07
CA SER A 68 1.35 -6.15 15.77
C SER A 68 1.94 -5.18 14.74
N GLY A 69 1.18 -4.74 13.73
CA GLY A 69 1.63 -3.75 12.75
C GLY A 69 1.84 -2.33 13.29
N MET A 70 1.38 -2.02 14.51
CA MET A 70 1.50 -0.69 15.12
C MET A 70 2.89 -0.41 15.74
N PHE A 71 3.71 -1.44 15.95
CA PHE A 71 5.02 -1.33 16.62
C PHE A 71 6.22 -1.76 15.77
N TYR A 72 6.02 -2.15 14.51
CA TYR A 72 7.15 -2.42 13.62
C TYR A 72 7.75 -1.11 13.11
N ARG A 73 9.01 -0.88 13.49
CA ARG A 73 9.90 0.02 12.77
C ARG A 73 10.26 -0.71 11.47
N PHE A 74 9.46 -0.50 10.44
CA PHE A 74 9.70 -1.15 9.15
C PHE A 74 11.07 -0.73 8.64
N PRO A 75 11.95 -1.67 8.29
CA PRO A 75 13.25 -1.36 7.74
C PRO A 75 13.10 -0.51 6.46
N LYS A 76 14.05 0.39 6.24
CA LYS A 76 14.01 1.43 5.20
C LYS A 76 14.40 0.85 3.85
N GLU A 77 13.63 -0.10 3.35
CA GLU A 77 14.09 -0.95 2.26
C GLU A 77 13.66 -0.40 0.90
N LEU A 78 14.61 -0.34 -0.02
CA LEU A 78 14.39 -0.09 -1.44
C LEU A 78 14.70 -1.39 -2.19
N TYR A 79 13.74 -1.82 -3.00
CA TYR A 79 13.83 -3.03 -3.79
C TYR A 79 13.78 -2.71 -5.27
N PHE A 80 14.63 -3.36 -6.06
CA PHE A 80 14.62 -3.23 -7.52
C PHE A 80 14.42 -4.58 -8.20
N PHE A 81 13.45 -4.63 -9.12
CA PHE A 81 13.06 -5.81 -9.87
C PHE A 81 13.17 -5.52 -11.38
N PRO A 82 14.31 -5.84 -11.99
CA PRO A 82 14.47 -5.77 -13.44
C PRO A 82 13.82 -6.97 -14.14
N GLU A 83 13.31 -6.77 -15.34
CA GLU A 83 12.77 -7.86 -16.15
C GLU A 83 13.88 -8.85 -16.53
N ASN A 84 13.60 -10.15 -16.31
CA ASN A 84 14.47 -11.30 -16.58
C ASN A 84 15.58 -11.60 -15.57
N GLU A 85 15.67 -10.92 -14.43
CA GLU A 85 16.54 -11.37 -13.33
C GLU A 85 15.71 -12.08 -12.25
N ILE A 86 16.17 -13.26 -11.84
CA ILE A 86 15.58 -14.04 -10.74
C ILE A 86 16.00 -13.46 -9.38
N GLN A 87 16.99 -12.57 -9.37
CA GLN A 87 17.56 -12.00 -8.15
C GLN A 87 17.02 -10.62 -7.84
N ASP A 88 16.38 -10.54 -6.68
CA ASP A 88 16.06 -9.29 -6.03
C ASP A 88 17.37 -8.60 -5.65
N HIS A 89 17.59 -7.39 -6.16
CA HIS A 89 18.64 -6.56 -5.59
C HIS A 89 18.09 -5.90 -4.30
N TYR A 90 18.53 -6.43 -3.16
CA TYR A 90 18.27 -5.84 -1.85
C TYR A 90 19.36 -4.81 -1.53
N PHE A 91 18.98 -3.54 -1.42
CA PHE A 91 19.96 -2.45 -1.21
C PHE A 91 20.06 -1.96 0.23
N GLY A 92 19.20 -2.43 1.14
CA GLY A 92 19.19 -1.99 2.53
C GLY A 92 19.07 -0.45 2.63
N GLU A 93 19.85 0.16 3.53
CA GLU A 93 19.84 1.63 3.73
C GLU A 93 20.88 2.40 2.88
N ASP A 94 21.71 1.72 2.07
CA ASP A 94 22.81 2.34 1.32
C ASP A 94 22.42 2.73 -0.11
N TYR A 95 21.93 3.96 -0.24
CA TYR A 95 21.56 4.53 -1.53
C TYR A 95 22.71 4.72 -2.51
N GLN A 96 23.92 4.95 -2.01
CA GLN A 96 25.03 5.23 -2.90
C GLN A 96 25.38 3.97 -3.68
N LYS A 97 25.42 2.83 -2.99
CA LYS A 97 25.55 1.50 -3.61
C LYS A 97 24.41 1.18 -4.57
N TYR A 98 23.17 1.53 -4.22
CA TYR A 98 22.02 1.36 -5.10
C TYR A 98 22.17 2.13 -6.41
N LYS A 99 22.51 3.42 -6.28
CA LYS A 99 22.68 4.32 -7.40
C LYS A 99 23.79 3.85 -8.32
N GLU A 100 24.90 3.37 -7.77
CA GLU A 100 26.02 2.81 -8.55
C GLU A 100 25.59 1.58 -9.35
N ILE A 101 24.86 0.64 -8.75
CA ILE A 101 24.36 -0.55 -9.46
C ILE A 101 23.36 -0.17 -10.55
N LEU A 102 22.41 0.72 -10.23
CA LEU A 102 21.48 1.21 -11.23
C LEU A 102 22.19 1.91 -12.39
N GLU A 103 23.18 2.76 -12.13
CA GLU A 103 23.90 3.50 -13.16
C GLU A 103 24.83 2.61 -13.99
N ALA A 104 25.38 1.54 -13.39
CA ALA A 104 26.25 0.59 -14.08
C ALA A 104 25.46 -0.34 -15.01
N ASP A 105 24.34 -0.88 -14.52
CA ASP A 105 23.64 -1.99 -15.18
C ASP A 105 22.38 -1.53 -15.95
N TYR A 106 21.87 -0.33 -15.64
CA TYR A 106 20.60 0.16 -16.17
C TYR A 106 20.70 1.60 -16.70
N ASP A 107 20.10 1.84 -17.87
CA ASP A 107 19.97 3.20 -18.38
C ASP A 107 18.90 3.98 -17.59
N ILE A 108 19.30 4.55 -16.46
CA ILE A 108 18.45 5.45 -15.65
C ILE A 108 18.56 6.91 -16.11
N SER A 109 19.34 7.18 -17.16
CA SER A 109 19.40 8.50 -17.80
C SER A 109 18.23 8.75 -18.75
N GLU A 110 17.47 7.70 -19.07
CA GLU A 110 16.27 7.79 -19.90
C GLU A 110 15.26 8.81 -19.32
N ARG A 111 14.64 9.55 -20.25
CA ARG A 111 13.61 10.52 -19.93
C ARG A 111 12.28 9.82 -19.67
N ILE A 112 11.55 10.35 -18.69
CA ILE A 112 10.20 9.90 -18.43
C ILE A 112 9.27 10.64 -19.40
N ASN A 113 8.59 9.88 -20.25
CA ASN A 113 7.73 10.38 -21.31
C ASN A 113 6.26 10.44 -20.88
N GLU A 114 5.83 9.52 -20.02
CA GLU A 114 4.45 9.40 -19.57
C GLU A 114 4.40 8.88 -18.14
N VAL A 115 3.47 9.39 -17.33
CA VAL A 115 3.24 8.93 -15.97
C VAL A 115 1.77 8.58 -15.77
N ARG A 116 1.52 7.43 -15.18
CA ARG A 116 0.20 6.87 -14.91
C ARG A 116 0.04 6.58 -13.42
N TYR A 117 -1.09 7.00 -12.88
CA TYR A 117 -1.52 6.69 -11.53
C TYR A 117 -2.50 5.53 -11.57
N TYR A 118 -2.14 4.41 -10.95
CA TYR A 118 -3.00 3.24 -10.86
C TYR A 118 -3.45 2.97 -9.43
N THR A 119 -4.59 2.30 -9.31
CA THR A 119 -5.07 1.73 -8.05
C THR A 119 -5.49 0.28 -8.21
N ASN A 120 -5.42 -0.48 -7.12
CA ASN A 120 -5.94 -1.84 -7.02
C ASN A 120 -6.53 -2.09 -5.61
N PRO A 121 -7.43 -3.08 -5.43
CA PRO A 121 -7.94 -3.40 -4.11
C PRO A 121 -6.80 -3.87 -3.18
N LEU A 122 -6.90 -3.51 -1.90
CA LEU A 122 -6.03 -4.00 -0.83
C LEU A 122 -6.33 -5.46 -0.45
N TYR A 123 -7.56 -5.93 -0.64
CA TYR A 123 -7.96 -7.30 -0.35
C TYR A 123 -8.87 -7.86 -1.44
N ARG A 124 -8.72 -9.16 -1.74
CA ARG A 124 -9.52 -9.86 -2.75
C ARG A 124 -11.03 -9.83 -2.51
N TRP A 125 -11.46 -9.72 -1.25
CA TRP A 125 -12.88 -9.68 -0.86
C TRP A 125 -13.51 -8.29 -0.98
N GLN A 126 -12.75 -7.25 -1.36
CA GLN A 126 -13.30 -5.90 -1.45
C GLN A 126 -14.28 -5.78 -2.61
N LEU A 127 -15.53 -5.48 -2.28
CA LEU A 127 -16.59 -5.18 -3.26
C LEU A 127 -16.47 -3.77 -3.85
N SER A 128 -15.64 -2.91 -3.25
CA SER A 128 -15.44 -1.51 -3.66
C SER A 128 -14.05 -1.02 -3.24
N LYS A 129 -13.43 -0.19 -4.10
CA LYS A 129 -12.13 0.47 -3.88
C LYS A 129 -12.24 1.91 -3.35
N TYR A 130 -13.45 2.47 -3.21
CA TYR A 130 -13.62 3.90 -2.95
C TYR A 130 -12.93 4.42 -1.68
N PHE A 131 -12.90 3.61 -0.61
CA PHE A 131 -12.35 4.03 0.68
C PHE A 131 -10.97 3.43 1.00
N ILE A 132 -10.69 2.25 0.47
CA ILE A 132 -9.53 1.43 0.85
C ILE A 132 -8.99 0.82 -0.44
N HIS A 133 -7.88 1.35 -0.94
CA HIS A 133 -7.18 0.82 -2.11
C HIS A 133 -5.68 1.03 -1.94
N HIS A 134 -4.91 0.21 -2.65
CA HIS A 134 -3.50 0.47 -2.89
C HIS A 134 -3.37 1.37 -4.11
N ALA A 135 -2.35 2.22 -4.11
CA ALA A 135 -2.03 3.06 -5.25
C ALA A 135 -0.53 3.01 -5.55
N PHE A 136 -0.21 3.09 -6.83
CA PHE A 136 1.14 3.00 -7.35
C PHE A 136 1.28 3.80 -8.63
N ILE A 137 2.53 4.11 -8.98
CA ILE A 137 2.86 4.87 -10.18
C ILE A 137 3.49 3.93 -11.18
N VAL A 138 3.08 4.08 -12.44
CA VAL A 138 3.73 3.46 -13.59
C VAL A 138 4.16 4.58 -14.51
N PHE A 139 5.38 4.52 -15.04
CA PHE A 139 5.86 5.52 -15.98
C PHE A 139 6.59 4.88 -17.15
N LYS A 140 6.56 5.58 -18.28
CA LYS A 140 7.13 5.14 -19.55
C LYS A 140 8.40 5.92 -19.86
N THR A 141 9.45 5.22 -20.26
CA THR A 141 10.63 5.76 -20.94
C THR A 141 10.63 5.32 -22.40
N ASP A 142 11.69 5.61 -23.16
CA ASP A 142 11.76 5.24 -24.58
C ASP A 142 11.66 3.72 -24.78
N LYS A 143 12.36 2.94 -23.95
CA LYS A 143 12.46 1.48 -24.10
C LYS A 143 11.70 0.69 -23.05
N TRP A 144 11.34 1.33 -21.93
CA TRP A 144 10.89 0.60 -20.75
C TRP A 144 9.63 1.20 -20.12
N TRP A 145 8.87 0.32 -19.49
CA TRP A 145 7.91 0.67 -18.47
C TRP A 145 8.51 0.42 -17.11
N TRP A 146 8.23 1.33 -16.20
CA TRP A 146 8.66 1.25 -14.82
C TRP A 146 7.45 1.33 -13.92
N SER A 147 7.50 0.67 -12.77
CA SER A 147 6.58 0.93 -11.66
C SER A 147 7.35 1.34 -10.43
N ILE A 148 6.74 2.19 -9.64
CA ILE A 148 7.22 2.54 -8.31
C ILE A 148 6.05 2.57 -7.34
N GLU A 149 6.22 1.90 -6.21
CA GLU A 149 5.21 1.79 -5.19
C GLU A 149 5.82 1.65 -3.80
N LYS A 150 5.02 1.97 -2.78
CA LYS A 150 5.43 1.80 -1.39
C LYS A 150 4.41 0.96 -0.65
N ASN A 151 4.88 -0.04 0.09
CA ASN A 151 4.06 -0.89 0.92
C ASN A 151 4.60 -0.91 2.36
N GLY A 152 4.18 -1.91 3.14
CA GLY A 152 4.67 -2.11 4.51
C GLY A 152 6.11 -2.61 4.60
N GLU A 153 6.68 -3.17 3.54
CA GLU A 153 8.05 -3.68 3.49
C GLU A 153 9.02 -2.57 3.08
N GLY A 154 8.66 -1.77 2.08
CA GLY A 154 9.57 -0.77 1.55
C GLY A 154 9.02 -0.01 0.35
N VAL A 155 9.93 0.63 -0.38
CA VAL A 155 9.67 1.13 -1.74
C VAL A 155 10.14 0.07 -2.71
N THR A 156 9.29 -0.28 -3.67
CA THR A 156 9.61 -1.20 -4.75
C THR A 156 9.65 -0.43 -6.06
N ILE A 157 10.71 -0.63 -6.83
CA ILE A 157 10.84 -0.19 -8.21
C ILE A 157 10.95 -1.43 -9.08
N ALA A 158 10.16 -1.51 -10.14
CA ALA A 158 10.27 -2.59 -11.12
C ALA A 158 10.34 -2.03 -12.53
N ARG A 159 10.99 -2.73 -13.45
CA ARG A 159 11.14 -2.34 -14.85
C ARG A 159 10.85 -3.50 -15.78
N ALA A 160 10.11 -3.26 -16.87
CA ALA A 160 9.87 -4.24 -17.93
C ALA A 160 9.55 -3.56 -19.28
N GLN A 161 9.78 -4.25 -20.39
CA GLN A 161 9.47 -3.75 -21.74
C GLN A 161 7.96 -3.66 -21.99
N ARG A 162 7.18 -4.49 -21.28
CA ARG A 162 5.72 -4.55 -21.41
C ARG A 162 5.02 -3.89 -20.23
N LEU A 163 4.01 -3.07 -20.52
CA LEU A 163 3.22 -2.37 -19.51
C LEU A 163 2.60 -3.35 -18.51
N GLU A 164 2.07 -4.47 -19.00
CA GLU A 164 1.40 -5.50 -18.19
C GLU A 164 2.33 -6.07 -17.11
N ASN A 165 3.62 -6.19 -17.39
CA ASN A 165 4.59 -6.75 -16.45
C ASN A 165 4.83 -5.84 -15.24
N VAL A 166 4.73 -4.53 -15.37
CA VAL A 166 4.84 -3.59 -14.22
C VAL A 166 3.49 -3.14 -13.68
N ARG A 167 2.44 -3.17 -14.50
CA ARG A 167 1.07 -2.81 -14.12
C ARG A 167 0.39 -3.92 -13.35
N ASP A 168 0.43 -5.15 -13.86
CA ASP A 168 -0.36 -6.26 -13.33
C ASP A 168 0.37 -7.08 -12.28
N LYS A 169 1.70 -6.93 -12.20
CA LYS A 169 2.53 -7.63 -11.24
C LYS A 169 3.13 -6.66 -10.22
N TYR A 170 3.11 -7.10 -8.98
CA TYR A 170 3.90 -6.60 -7.86
C TYR A 170 5.23 -7.35 -7.88
N GLN A 171 6.36 -6.66 -7.77
CA GLN A 171 7.70 -7.28 -7.72
C GLN A 171 8.00 -8.25 -8.90
N LEU A 172 7.32 -8.07 -10.04
CA LEU A 172 7.39 -8.94 -11.24
C LEU A 172 7.04 -10.43 -11.04
N ASP A 173 6.84 -10.90 -9.80
CA ASP A 173 6.59 -12.29 -9.43
C ASP A 173 5.14 -12.56 -9.00
N ARG A 174 4.44 -11.51 -8.53
CA ARG A 174 3.14 -11.64 -7.87
C ARG A 174 2.07 -10.85 -8.61
N ASN A 175 1.01 -11.52 -9.04
CA ASN A 175 -0.15 -10.81 -9.57
C ASN A 175 -0.73 -9.86 -8.51
N ARG A 176 -0.96 -8.60 -8.90
CA ARG A 176 -1.65 -7.64 -8.06
C ARG A 176 -3.03 -8.16 -7.73
N ILE A 177 -3.51 -7.75 -6.55
CA ILE A 177 -4.81 -8.17 -6.07
C ILE A 177 -5.88 -7.62 -7.01
N VAL A 178 -6.64 -8.54 -7.58
CA VAL A 178 -7.93 -8.28 -8.23
C VAL A 178 -9.01 -8.98 -7.42
N SER A 179 -10.20 -8.40 -7.40
CA SER A 179 -11.42 -8.98 -6.83
C SER A 179 -12.42 -9.24 -7.95
N GLU A 180 -13.47 -10.00 -7.66
CA GLU A 180 -14.53 -10.32 -8.63
C GLU A 180 -15.19 -9.09 -9.26
N ARG A 181 -15.18 -7.94 -8.56
CA ARG A 181 -15.86 -6.70 -9.00
C ARG A 181 -14.92 -5.52 -9.22
N THR A 182 -13.69 -5.61 -8.74
CA THR A 182 -12.76 -4.48 -8.72
C THR A 182 -11.34 -4.96 -9.02
N GLY A 183 -10.68 -4.35 -10.00
CA GLY A 183 -9.34 -4.75 -10.45
C GLY A 183 -8.31 -3.63 -10.37
N ILE A 184 -7.32 -3.69 -11.24
CA ILE A 184 -6.40 -2.56 -11.45
C ILE A 184 -7.12 -1.51 -12.29
N GLU A 185 -6.93 -0.24 -11.95
CA GLU A 185 -7.62 0.87 -12.58
C GLU A 185 -6.68 2.06 -12.76
N LEU A 186 -6.63 2.58 -13.98
CA LEU A 186 -5.95 3.82 -14.31
C LEU A 186 -6.83 4.99 -13.85
N ILE A 187 -6.33 5.79 -12.90
CA ILE A 187 -7.07 6.94 -12.36
C ILE A 187 -6.68 8.22 -13.10
N LYS A 188 -5.39 8.39 -13.40
CA LYS A 188 -4.86 9.62 -14.00
C LYS A 188 -3.65 9.32 -14.87
N THR A 189 -3.48 10.12 -15.91
CA THR A 189 -2.28 10.16 -16.76
C THR A 189 -1.79 11.60 -16.86
N ALA A 190 -0.48 11.77 -16.83
CA ALA A 190 0.20 13.02 -17.11
C ALA A 190 1.27 12.75 -18.18
N PRO A 191 1.56 13.71 -19.07
CA PRO A 191 2.83 13.68 -19.78
C PRO A 191 3.94 13.63 -18.73
N GLY A 192 5.04 12.96 -19.06
CA GLY A 192 6.25 13.11 -18.25
C GLY A 192 6.60 14.59 -18.20
N SER A 193 6.89 15.10 -16.99
CA SER A 193 7.41 16.46 -16.86
C SER A 193 8.59 16.62 -17.80
N VAL A 194 8.59 17.68 -18.61
CA VAL A 194 9.34 17.85 -19.87
C VAL A 194 10.85 17.50 -19.78
N ASN A 195 11.45 17.47 -18.59
CA ASN A 195 12.88 17.23 -18.40
C ASN A 195 13.29 16.28 -17.25
N ILE A 196 12.42 15.42 -16.71
CA ILE A 196 12.84 14.51 -15.62
C ILE A 196 13.27 13.13 -16.13
N THR A 197 14.46 12.71 -15.73
CA THR A 197 15.01 11.36 -15.94
C THR A 197 14.64 10.40 -14.81
N VAL A 198 14.78 9.10 -15.03
CA VAL A 198 14.59 8.09 -13.96
C VAL A 198 15.53 8.34 -12.78
N LYS A 199 16.80 8.67 -13.06
CA LYS A 199 17.80 9.04 -12.06
C LYS A 199 17.36 10.21 -11.19
N GLU A 200 16.85 11.28 -11.79
CA GLU A 200 16.39 12.46 -11.05
C GLU A 200 15.14 12.17 -10.20
N LEU A 201 14.21 11.34 -10.71
CA LEU A 201 13.07 10.88 -9.92
C LEU A 201 13.54 10.15 -8.66
N ILE A 202 14.44 9.18 -8.81
CA ILE A 202 14.97 8.39 -7.70
C ILE A 202 15.75 9.29 -6.72
N ASP A 203 16.63 10.17 -7.22
CA ASP A 203 17.39 11.13 -6.41
C ASP A 203 16.46 12.03 -5.58
N ARG A 204 15.34 12.50 -6.15
CA ARG A 204 14.36 13.34 -5.44
C ARG A 204 13.64 12.56 -4.36
N LEU A 205 13.24 11.32 -4.63
CA LEU A 205 12.58 10.47 -3.64
C LEU A 205 13.50 10.17 -2.45
N TRP A 206 14.79 9.97 -2.72
CA TRP A 206 15.79 9.77 -1.68
C TRP A 206 16.05 11.03 -0.86
N LYS A 207 16.44 12.13 -1.52
CA LYS A 207 16.75 13.42 -0.87
C LYS A 207 15.57 13.98 -0.10
N GLY A 208 14.36 13.83 -0.63
CA GLY A 208 13.12 14.28 0.02
C GLY A 208 12.72 13.46 1.25
N LYS A 209 13.51 12.44 1.63
CA LYS A 209 13.21 11.47 2.69
C LYS A 209 11.84 10.79 2.51
N GLN A 210 11.32 10.76 1.28
CA GLN A 210 9.99 10.23 0.97
C GLN A 210 9.97 8.72 1.10
N MET A 211 11.12 8.07 0.90
CA MET A 211 11.33 6.66 1.21
C MET A 211 11.22 6.37 2.71
N ASN A 212 11.56 7.34 3.55
CA ASN A 212 11.63 7.24 5.02
C ASN A 212 10.37 7.68 5.74
N LEU A 213 9.39 8.23 5.00
CA LEU A 213 8.13 8.61 5.62
C LEU A 213 7.44 7.33 6.08
N ASN A 214 7.21 7.28 7.40
CA ASN A 214 6.37 6.27 8.02
C ASN A 214 4.92 6.57 7.62
N TYR A 215 4.58 6.23 6.39
CA TYR A 215 3.21 6.22 5.94
C TYR A 215 2.53 5.13 6.76
N LYS A 216 1.90 5.52 7.88
CA LYS A 216 1.25 4.64 8.85
C LYS A 216 0.10 3.80 8.27
N GLU A 217 -0.08 3.80 6.97
CA GLU A 217 -1.17 3.16 6.29
C GLU A 217 -0.63 2.37 5.11
N LYS A 218 -1.04 1.10 5.08
CA LYS A 218 -0.79 0.09 4.05
C LYS A 218 -1.35 0.47 2.67
N ASN A 219 -1.56 1.75 2.36
CA ASN A 219 -2.34 2.16 1.20
C ASN A 219 -1.53 2.69 0.02
N GLY A 220 -0.21 2.88 0.12
CA GLY A 220 0.64 3.39 -0.99
C GLY A 220 0.24 4.76 -1.55
N LYS A 221 -0.91 5.29 -1.13
CA LYS A 221 -1.67 6.38 -1.73
C LYS A 221 -1.01 7.71 -1.50
N GLN A 222 -0.54 7.94 -0.28
CA GLN A 222 0.18 9.17 0.04
C GLN A 222 1.49 9.25 -0.75
N PHE A 223 2.19 8.13 -0.90
CA PHE A 223 3.42 8.04 -1.67
C PHE A 223 3.17 8.23 -3.18
N ALA A 224 2.18 7.54 -3.75
CA ALA A 224 1.80 7.69 -5.14
C ALA A 224 1.31 9.12 -5.45
N ASN A 225 0.51 9.72 -4.57
CA ASN A 225 0.07 11.11 -4.71
C ASN A 225 1.25 12.07 -4.65
N PHE A 226 2.21 11.85 -3.76
CA PHE A 226 3.41 12.66 -3.70
C PHE A 226 4.16 12.62 -5.03
N ILE A 227 4.43 11.43 -5.57
CA ILE A 227 5.12 11.31 -6.86
C ILE A 227 4.32 12.03 -7.96
N TYR A 228 3.05 11.67 -8.11
CA TYR A 228 2.24 12.17 -9.21
C TYR A 228 1.99 13.67 -9.12
N ASP A 229 1.50 14.14 -7.98
CA ASP A 229 1.14 15.55 -7.82
C ASP A 229 2.40 16.40 -7.65
N LYS A 230 3.35 16.02 -6.77
CA LYS A 230 4.50 16.86 -6.40
C LYS A 230 5.68 16.81 -7.34
N ILE A 231 5.97 15.67 -7.94
CA ILE A 231 7.12 15.54 -8.84
C ILE A 231 6.71 15.80 -10.28
N PHE A 232 5.58 15.27 -10.73
CA PHE A 232 5.21 15.35 -12.14
C PHE A 232 4.25 16.49 -12.50
N ARG A 233 3.52 17.05 -11.54
CA ARG A 233 2.49 18.07 -11.82
C ARG A 233 2.84 19.51 -11.42
N PHE A 234 3.91 19.74 -10.66
CA PHE A 234 4.41 21.09 -10.29
C PHE A 234 5.68 21.48 -11.05
N LEU A 235 6.00 20.82 -12.16
CA LEU A 235 7.13 21.17 -13.03
C LEU A 235 6.69 21.83 -14.35
N ASP A 236 5.41 22.18 -14.45
CA ASP A 236 4.84 23.04 -15.49
C ASP A 236 4.82 24.51 -15.01
#